data_AF-C5C4T7-F1
#
_entry.id   AF-C5C4T7-F1
#
_cell.length_a   1.000
_cell.length_b   1.000
_cell.length_c   1.000
_cell.angle_alpha   90.00
_cell.angle_beta   90.00
_cell.angle_gamma   90.00
#
_symmetry.space_group_name_H-M   'P 1'
#
loop_
_entity.id
_entity.type
_entity.pdbx_description
1 polymer ?
#
loop_
_entity_poly.entity_id
_entity_poly.type
_entity_poly.pdbx_seq_one_letter_code
_entity_poly.pdbx_strand_id
1 'polypeptide(L)'
;MLRAQLQDNPNDIEAFRALADLVRRRAIEAPHADPLTAEAEPADRQAGADVAVWALAEELAGNPRGWYPLIELARLSLVDDHEGAMRRLGAAVERETSGRALADGILVLREAGMAQDGLGFGVGHWDPASQIPEAGRQVVLAALDAQRPADARRHLAELAAAAGDDAETGAVVDELTALVARAETSA
;
A
#
# COMPACT_ATOMS: atom_id res chain seq x y z
N MET A 1 9.76 -22.28 9.02
CA MET A 1 8.40 -22.35 8.42
C MET A 1 7.86 -20.94 8.29
N LEU A 2 7.13 -20.61 7.21
CA LEU A 2 6.63 -19.24 6.94
C LEU A 2 5.85 -18.62 8.11
N ARG A 3 5.03 -19.41 8.82
CA ARG A 3 4.32 -18.92 10.02
C ARG A 3 5.24 -18.47 11.14
N ALA A 4 6.31 -19.21 11.44
CA ALA A 4 7.26 -18.82 12.47
C ALA A 4 8.00 -17.52 12.08
N GLN A 5 8.35 -17.39 10.80
CA GLN A 5 8.94 -16.15 10.26
C GLN A 5 8.01 -14.95 10.41
N LEU A 6 6.71 -15.11 10.18
CA LEU A 6 5.71 -14.05 10.36
C LEU A 6 5.36 -13.77 11.83
N GLN A 7 5.55 -14.74 12.72
CA GLN A 7 5.47 -14.50 14.16
C GLN A 7 6.62 -13.60 14.64
N ASP A 8 7.83 -13.84 14.11
CA ASP A 8 9.02 -13.05 14.43
C ASP A 8 8.99 -11.67 13.75
N ASN A 9 8.57 -11.61 12.49
CA ASN A 9 8.41 -10.39 11.70
C ASN A 9 7.06 -10.38 10.96
N PRO A 10 6.00 -9.78 11.53
CA PRO A 10 4.68 -9.72 10.89
C PRO A 10 4.66 -8.83 9.63
N ASN A 11 5.75 -8.11 9.35
CA ASN A 11 5.90 -7.22 8.20
C ASN A 11 6.81 -7.81 7.11
N ASP A 12 7.13 -9.11 7.19
CA ASP A 12 7.85 -9.80 6.13
C ASP A 12 6.91 -10.01 4.93
N ILE A 13 6.96 -9.08 3.98
CA ILE A 13 6.10 -9.04 2.79
C ILE A 13 6.24 -10.32 1.96
N GLU A 14 7.46 -10.82 1.79
CA GLU A 14 7.73 -12.03 1.01
C GLU A 14 7.14 -13.26 1.70
N ALA A 15 7.36 -13.41 3.00
CA ALA A 15 6.79 -14.52 3.76
C ALA A 15 5.25 -14.45 3.82
N PHE A 16 4.69 -13.25 3.94
CA PHE A 16 3.26 -13.01 3.94
C PHE A 16 2.64 -13.47 2.62
N ARG A 17 3.16 -12.97 1.48
CA ARG A 17 2.68 -13.33 0.13
C ARG A 17 2.83 -14.82 -0.13
N ALA A 18 3.97 -15.40 0.21
CA ALA A 18 4.22 -16.83 0.04
C ALA A 18 3.24 -17.70 0.85
N LEU A 19 2.91 -17.29 2.07
CA LEU A 19 1.96 -18.01 2.91
C LEU A 19 0.52 -17.86 2.40
N ALA A 20 0.11 -16.65 2.02
CA ALA A 20 -1.21 -16.41 1.42
C ALA A 20 -1.39 -17.25 0.13
N ASP A 21 -0.37 -17.30 -0.73
CA ASP A 21 -0.38 -18.13 -1.94
C ASP A 21 -0.47 -19.62 -1.67
N LEU A 22 0.14 -20.11 -0.59
CA LEU A 22 0.04 -21.51 -0.16
C LEU A 22 -1.37 -21.82 0.34
N VAL A 23 -1.96 -20.94 1.15
CA VAL A 23 -3.34 -21.08 1.66
C VAL A 23 -4.34 -21.07 0.51
N ARG A 24 -4.19 -20.14 -0.45
CA ARG A 24 -5.01 -20.08 -1.66
C ARG A 24 -4.95 -21.38 -2.45
N ARG A 25 -3.75 -21.90 -2.75
CA ARG A 25 -3.58 -23.16 -3.49
C ARG A 25 -4.29 -24.32 -2.80
N ARG A 26 -4.16 -24.40 -1.46
CA ARG A 26 -4.83 -25.44 -0.68
C ARG A 26 -6.36 -25.31 -0.66
N ALA A 27 -6.88 -24.09 -0.68
CA ALA A 27 -8.33 -23.85 -0.78
C ALA A 27 -8.89 -24.28 -2.13
N ILE A 28 -8.12 -24.12 -3.21
CA ILE A 28 -8.48 -24.57 -4.57
C ILE A 28 -8.36 -26.10 -4.70
N GLU A 29 -7.38 -26.73 -4.05
CA GLU A 29 -7.14 -28.18 -4.10
C GLU A 29 -8.07 -29.00 -3.16
N ALA A 30 -8.74 -28.36 -2.20
CA ALA A 30 -9.71 -29.03 -1.34
C ALA A 30 -10.88 -29.55 -2.19
N PRO A 31 -11.28 -30.84 -2.07
CA PRO A 31 -12.29 -31.41 -2.95
C PRO A 31 -13.67 -30.84 -2.61
N HIS A 32 -14.06 -29.78 -3.28
CA HIS A 32 -15.44 -29.46 -3.61
C HIS A 32 -15.67 -29.91 -5.05
N ALA A 33 -15.40 -31.18 -5.33
CA ALA A 33 -15.68 -31.77 -6.63
C ALA A 33 -17.16 -32.20 -6.64
N ASP A 34 -18.05 -31.25 -6.82
CA ASP A 34 -19.27 -31.54 -7.59
C ASP A 34 -18.79 -31.77 -9.04
N PRO A 35 -19.03 -32.94 -9.66
CA PRO A 35 -18.58 -33.26 -11.02
C PRO A 35 -19.16 -32.35 -12.12
N LEU A 36 -20.05 -31.42 -11.76
CA LEU A 36 -20.70 -30.46 -12.66
C LEU A 36 -20.13 -29.03 -12.59
N THR A 37 -19.25 -28.71 -11.64
CA THR A 37 -18.58 -27.40 -11.62
C THR A 37 -17.31 -27.46 -12.45
N ALA A 38 -17.43 -27.00 -13.69
CA ALA A 38 -16.34 -26.78 -14.62
C ALA A 38 -15.25 -25.87 -14.01
N GLU A 39 -14.06 -25.92 -14.61
CA GLU A 39 -12.87 -25.11 -14.33
C GLU A 39 -13.17 -23.77 -13.63
N ALA A 40 -12.64 -23.55 -12.43
CA ALA A 40 -12.91 -22.35 -11.63
C ALA A 40 -12.69 -21.06 -12.43
N GLU A 41 -13.73 -20.25 -12.54
CA GLU A 41 -13.68 -19.00 -13.29
C GLU A 41 -12.64 -18.04 -12.67
N PRO A 42 -12.09 -17.08 -13.44
CA PRO A 42 -11.13 -16.10 -12.92
C PRO A 42 -11.64 -15.34 -11.68
N ALA A 43 -12.95 -15.05 -11.60
CA ALA A 43 -13.56 -14.37 -10.47
C ALA A 43 -13.51 -15.22 -9.17
N ASP A 44 -13.80 -16.52 -9.27
CA ASP A 44 -13.75 -17.44 -8.12
C ASP A 44 -12.32 -17.59 -7.58
N ARG A 45 -11.33 -17.59 -8.48
CA ARG A 45 -9.91 -17.60 -8.12
C ARG A 45 -9.47 -16.33 -7.40
N GLN A 46 -9.98 -15.17 -7.81
CA GLN A 46 -9.70 -13.89 -7.15
C GLN A 46 -10.33 -13.84 -5.75
N ALA A 47 -11.60 -14.23 -5.62
CA ALA A 47 -12.29 -14.29 -4.32
C ALA A 47 -11.57 -15.23 -3.34
N GLY A 48 -11.12 -16.41 -3.79
CA GLY A 48 -10.33 -17.32 -2.96
C GLY A 48 -8.96 -16.76 -2.55
N ALA A 49 -8.33 -15.95 -3.40
CA ALA A 49 -7.08 -15.25 -3.06
C ALA A 49 -7.31 -14.18 -1.99
N ASP A 50 -8.37 -13.38 -2.15
CA ASP A 50 -8.70 -12.30 -1.22
C ASP A 50 -9.11 -12.84 0.16
N VAL A 51 -9.84 -13.97 0.22
CA VAL A 51 -10.16 -14.65 1.49
C VAL A 51 -8.90 -15.16 2.20
N ALA A 52 -7.94 -15.72 1.46
CA ALA A 52 -6.69 -16.21 2.05
C ALA A 52 -5.83 -15.07 2.60
N VAL A 53 -5.74 -13.95 1.87
CA VAL A 53 -5.04 -12.73 2.33
C VAL A 53 -5.76 -12.14 3.54
N TRP A 54 -7.09 -12.03 3.51
CA TRP A 54 -7.89 -11.51 4.62
C TRP A 54 -7.63 -12.28 5.90
N ALA A 55 -7.78 -13.61 5.88
CA ALA A 55 -7.63 -14.45 7.06
C ALA A 55 -6.21 -14.36 7.67
N LEU A 56 -5.18 -14.36 6.82
CA LEU A 56 -3.80 -14.20 7.29
C LEU A 56 -3.53 -12.80 7.85
N ALA A 57 -4.07 -11.77 7.21
CA ALA A 57 -3.92 -10.40 7.65
C ALA A 57 -4.64 -10.16 8.99
N GLU A 58 -5.84 -10.70 9.19
CA GLU A 58 -6.54 -10.65 10.48
C GLU A 58 -5.77 -11.34 11.60
N GLU A 59 -5.21 -12.53 11.34
CA GLU A 59 -4.37 -13.25 12.31
C GLU A 59 -3.20 -12.38 12.78
N LEU A 60 -2.54 -11.68 11.85
CA LEU A 60 -1.33 -10.91 12.13
C LEU A 60 -1.61 -9.46 12.59
N ALA A 61 -2.76 -8.88 12.27
CA ALA A 61 -3.11 -7.50 12.63
C ALA A 61 -3.21 -7.28 14.15
N GLY A 62 -3.48 -8.35 14.92
CA GLY A 62 -3.43 -8.34 16.38
C GLY A 62 -2.02 -8.16 16.97
N ASN A 63 -0.97 -8.36 16.17
CA ASN A 63 0.40 -8.10 16.61
C ASN A 63 0.66 -6.59 16.61
N PRO A 64 1.08 -5.97 17.74
CA PRO A 64 1.30 -4.53 17.83
C PRO A 64 2.40 -4.02 16.90
N ARG A 65 3.28 -4.90 16.40
CA ARG A 65 4.33 -4.56 15.42
C ARG A 65 3.87 -4.75 13.97
N GLY A 66 2.71 -5.36 13.73
CA GLY A 66 2.20 -5.65 12.39
C GLY A 66 1.54 -4.43 11.78
N TRP A 67 2.27 -3.71 10.92
CA TRP A 67 1.71 -2.63 10.10
C TRP A 67 1.29 -3.13 8.72
N TYR A 68 2.08 -4.01 8.10
CA TYR A 68 1.78 -4.53 6.75
C TYR A 68 0.45 -5.32 6.67
N PRO A 69 0.09 -6.16 7.68
CA PRO A 69 -1.24 -6.78 7.70
C PRO A 69 -2.40 -5.78 7.72
N LEU A 70 -2.22 -4.61 8.35
CA LEU A 70 -3.24 -3.56 8.34
C LEU A 70 -3.38 -2.92 6.96
N ILE A 71 -2.29 -2.77 6.21
CA ILE A 71 -2.31 -2.31 4.81
C ILE A 71 -3.10 -3.29 3.94
N GLU A 72 -2.86 -4.60 4.07
CA GLU A 72 -3.60 -5.60 3.29
C GLU A 72 -5.09 -5.64 3.66
N LEU A 73 -5.44 -5.57 4.95
CA LEU A 73 -6.83 -5.46 5.37
C LEU A 73 -7.50 -4.20 4.83
N ALA A 74 -6.79 -3.07 4.84
CA ALA A 74 -7.29 -1.83 4.27
C ALA A 74 -7.56 -1.98 2.77
N ARG A 75 -6.59 -2.50 2.01
CA ARG A 75 -6.72 -2.76 0.56
C ARG A 75 -7.96 -3.58 0.24
N LEU A 76 -8.19 -4.66 0.98
CA LEU A 76 -9.36 -5.53 0.78
C LEU A 76 -10.68 -4.88 1.21
N SER A 77 -10.64 -3.90 2.11
CA SER A 77 -11.83 -3.23 2.65
C SER A 77 -12.22 -1.96 1.89
N LEU A 78 -11.40 -1.45 0.96
CA LEU A 78 -11.62 -0.13 0.35
C LEU A 78 -13.00 0.06 -0.30
N VAL A 79 -13.55 -0.98 -0.92
CA VAL A 79 -14.85 -0.92 -1.62
C VAL A 79 -16.02 -1.07 -0.66
N ASP A 80 -15.95 -2.03 0.27
CA ASP A 80 -17.08 -2.41 1.12
C ASP A 80 -17.10 -1.71 2.49
N ASP A 81 -15.95 -1.24 2.98
CA ASP A 81 -15.74 -0.57 4.28
C ASP A 81 -14.63 0.48 4.16
N HIS A 82 -14.86 1.53 3.37
CA HIS A 82 -13.89 2.60 3.16
C HIS A 82 -13.43 3.26 4.48
N GLU A 83 -14.36 3.57 5.39
CA GLU A 83 -14.01 4.20 6.68
C GLU A 83 -13.11 3.27 7.52
N GLY A 84 -13.42 1.97 7.57
CA GLY A 84 -12.58 1.00 8.24
C GLY A 84 -11.26 0.75 7.53
N ALA A 85 -11.19 0.87 6.22
CA ALA A 85 -9.92 0.84 5.49
C ALA A 85 -9.04 2.03 5.92
N MET A 86 -9.59 3.25 5.94
CA MET A 86 -8.85 4.45 6.37
C MET A 86 -8.38 4.36 7.83
N ARG A 87 -9.19 3.83 8.75
CA ARG A 87 -8.76 3.59 10.15
C ARG A 87 -7.59 2.60 10.24
N ARG A 88 -7.60 1.54 9.42
CA ARG A 88 -6.51 0.55 9.37
C ARG A 88 -5.22 1.17 8.81
N LEU A 89 -5.30 2.00 7.77
CA LEU A 89 -4.15 2.73 7.23
C LEU A 89 -3.55 3.68 8.29
N GLY A 90 -4.39 4.44 9.00
CA GLY A 90 -3.92 5.30 10.10
C GLY A 90 -3.19 4.50 11.18
N ALA A 91 -3.77 3.38 11.63
CA ALA A 91 -3.13 2.51 12.61
C ALA A 91 -1.81 1.88 12.10
N ALA A 92 -1.66 1.65 10.79
CA ALA A 92 -0.42 1.16 10.20
C ALA A 92 0.70 2.21 10.32
N VAL A 93 0.38 3.47 9.99
CA VAL A 93 1.32 4.60 10.09
C VAL A 93 1.68 4.93 11.55
N GLU A 94 0.75 4.75 12.49
CA GLU A 94 1.06 4.88 13.92
C GLU A 94 2.07 3.82 14.40
N ARG A 95 2.04 2.61 13.82
CA ARG A 95 2.95 1.49 14.17
C ARG A 95 4.30 1.58 13.49
N GLU A 96 4.40 2.33 12.39
CA GLU A 96 5.58 2.35 11.50
C GLU A 96 5.89 3.81 11.10
N THR A 97 6.92 4.37 11.72
CA THR A 97 7.22 5.81 11.62
C THR A 97 8.28 6.15 10.58
N SER A 98 8.94 5.17 9.94
CA SER A 98 9.93 5.46 8.88
C SER A 98 9.28 5.90 7.57
N GLY A 99 7.97 5.73 7.42
CA GLY A 99 7.21 6.15 6.24
C GLY A 99 6.99 5.03 5.21
N ARG A 100 7.38 3.79 5.50
CA ARG A 100 7.07 2.60 4.67
C ARG A 100 5.58 2.32 4.65
N ALA A 101 4.95 2.30 5.83
CA ALA A 101 3.49 2.09 5.90
C ALA A 101 2.72 3.23 5.23
N LEU A 102 3.25 4.46 5.33
CA LEU A 102 2.68 5.60 4.65
C LEU A 102 2.77 5.47 3.12
N ALA A 103 3.95 5.14 2.60
CA ALA A 103 4.16 4.93 1.17
C ALA A 103 3.22 3.84 0.61
N ASP A 104 3.18 2.68 1.26
CA ASP A 104 2.31 1.57 0.86
C ASP A 104 0.82 1.95 0.97
N GLY A 105 0.42 2.67 2.02
CA GLY A 105 -0.96 3.13 2.20
C GLY A 105 -1.41 4.10 1.11
N ILE A 106 -0.55 5.06 0.73
CA ILE A 106 -0.83 5.98 -0.38
C ILE A 106 -0.90 5.21 -1.70
N LEU A 107 0.02 4.29 -1.95
CA LEU A 107 0.01 3.46 -3.16
C LEU A 107 -1.29 2.66 -3.29
N VAL A 108 -1.73 2.01 -2.21
CA VAL A 108 -3.00 1.27 -2.16
C VAL A 108 -4.19 2.15 -2.55
N LEU A 109 -4.26 3.38 -2.02
CA LEU A 109 -5.33 4.32 -2.37
C LEU A 109 -5.24 4.77 -3.83
N ARG A 110 -4.04 5.03 -4.34
CA ARG A 110 -3.82 5.42 -5.75
C ARG A 110 -4.22 4.31 -6.72
N GLU A 111 -3.81 3.08 -6.47
CA GLU A 111 -4.14 1.92 -7.30
C GLU A 111 -5.64 1.61 -7.31
N ALA A 112 -6.36 1.97 -6.24
CA ALA A 112 -7.82 1.89 -6.17
C ALA A 112 -8.55 3.07 -6.84
N GLY A 113 -7.83 4.00 -7.48
CA GLY A 113 -8.41 5.20 -8.09
C GLY A 113 -8.84 6.28 -7.08
N MET A 114 -8.48 6.13 -5.81
CA MET A 114 -8.80 7.04 -4.71
C MET A 114 -7.66 8.05 -4.48
N ALA A 115 -7.17 8.67 -5.56
CA ALA A 115 -5.99 9.55 -5.51
C ALA A 115 -6.17 10.77 -4.59
N GLN A 116 -7.40 11.31 -4.46
CA GLN A 116 -7.69 12.39 -3.52
C GLN A 116 -7.52 11.96 -2.06
N ASP A 117 -7.98 10.75 -1.71
CA ASP A 117 -7.81 10.18 -0.38
C ASP A 117 -6.34 9.87 -0.12
N GLY A 118 -5.63 9.33 -1.11
CA GLY A 118 -4.19 9.11 -1.05
C GLY A 118 -3.41 10.39 -0.79
N LEU A 119 -3.76 11.49 -1.49
CA LEU A 119 -3.16 12.79 -1.27
C LEU A 119 -3.48 13.33 0.13
N GLY A 120 -4.74 13.28 0.56
CA GLY A 120 -5.14 13.74 1.89
C GLY A 120 -4.47 12.96 3.02
N PHE A 121 -4.41 11.64 2.88
CA PHE A 121 -3.73 10.74 3.81
C PHE A 121 -2.23 11.03 3.87
N GLY A 122 -1.59 11.20 2.72
CA GLY A 122 -0.19 11.58 2.60
C GLY A 122 0.12 12.91 3.28
N VAL A 123 -0.60 13.98 2.95
CA VAL A 123 -0.40 15.31 3.56
C VAL A 123 -0.61 15.29 5.07
N GLY A 124 -1.50 14.44 5.58
CA GLY A 124 -1.77 14.34 7.02
C GLY A 124 -0.67 13.66 7.83
N HIS A 125 0.19 12.85 7.22
CA HIS A 125 1.14 11.98 7.93
C HIS A 125 2.59 12.07 7.44
N TRP A 126 2.82 12.72 6.29
CA TRP A 126 4.14 12.80 5.69
C TRP A 126 5.00 13.83 6.42
N ASP A 127 6.19 13.39 6.84
CA ASP A 127 7.25 14.25 7.36
C ASP A 127 8.53 14.03 6.54
N PRO A 128 8.88 14.95 5.62
CA PRO A 128 10.03 14.80 4.75
C PRO A 128 11.37 14.80 5.51
N ALA A 129 11.42 15.30 6.75
CA ALA A 129 12.65 15.36 7.53
C ALA A 129 13.00 14.03 8.23
N SER A 130 12.01 13.17 8.45
CA SER A 130 12.18 11.94 9.24
C SER A 130 11.81 10.65 8.51
N GLN A 131 11.13 10.75 7.37
CA GLN A 131 10.63 9.61 6.62
C GLN A 131 11.42 9.36 5.33
N ILE A 132 11.30 8.15 4.81
CA ILE A 132 11.98 7.72 3.59
C ILE A 132 11.51 8.51 2.35
N PRO A 133 12.37 8.67 1.33
CA PRO A 133 12.03 9.42 0.11
C PRO A 133 10.83 8.86 -0.64
N GLU A 134 10.61 7.54 -0.55
CA GLU A 134 9.49 6.86 -1.19
C GLU A 134 8.13 7.35 -0.67
N ALA A 135 8.01 7.72 0.62
CA ALA A 135 6.78 8.30 1.13
C ALA A 135 6.46 9.63 0.42
N GLY A 136 7.46 10.50 0.26
CA GLY A 136 7.34 11.75 -0.47
C GLY A 136 7.03 11.54 -1.94
N ARG A 137 7.65 10.53 -2.57
CA ARG A 137 7.31 10.12 -3.94
C ARG A 137 5.83 9.84 -4.07
N GLN A 138 5.27 9.02 -3.18
CA GLN A 138 3.86 8.65 -3.25
C GLN A 138 2.93 9.85 -3.03
N VAL A 139 3.29 10.83 -2.17
CA VAL A 139 2.53 12.08 -2.01
C VAL A 139 2.50 12.88 -3.32
N VAL A 140 3.65 13.07 -3.97
CA VAL A 140 3.73 13.80 -5.25
C VAL A 140 2.93 13.08 -6.34
N LEU A 141 3.07 11.76 -6.44
CA LEU A 141 2.34 10.98 -7.42
C LEU A 141 0.82 10.98 -7.15
N ALA A 142 0.38 10.93 -5.88
CA ALA A 142 -1.03 11.07 -5.53
C ALA A 142 -1.59 12.43 -5.97
N ALA A 143 -0.83 13.52 -5.82
CA ALA A 143 -1.24 14.83 -6.32
C ALA A 143 -1.37 14.87 -7.85
N LEU A 144 -0.47 14.20 -8.58
CA LEU A 144 -0.56 14.09 -10.03
C LEU A 144 -1.78 13.28 -10.48
N ASP A 145 -2.02 12.12 -9.86
CA ASP A 145 -3.19 11.28 -10.16
C ASP A 145 -4.50 12.01 -9.83
N ALA A 146 -4.49 12.81 -8.77
CA ALA A 146 -5.57 13.71 -8.36
C ALA A 146 -5.78 14.91 -9.29
N GLN A 147 -4.99 15.05 -10.37
CA GLN A 147 -5.02 16.18 -11.31
C GLN A 147 -4.72 17.54 -10.64
N ARG A 148 -3.80 17.54 -9.66
CA ARG A 148 -3.39 18.72 -8.90
C ARG A 148 -1.89 19.01 -9.10
N PRO A 149 -1.45 19.44 -10.30
CA PRO A 149 -0.03 19.65 -10.59
C PRO A 149 0.63 20.74 -9.73
N ALA A 150 -0.13 21.75 -9.30
CA ALA A 150 0.37 22.79 -8.39
C ALA A 150 0.70 22.24 -6.98
N ASP A 151 -0.15 21.35 -6.45
CA ASP A 151 0.13 20.64 -5.20
C ASP A 151 1.34 19.72 -5.35
N ALA A 152 1.42 18.99 -6.47
CA ALA A 152 2.56 18.12 -6.77
C ALA A 152 3.89 18.90 -6.78
N ARG A 153 3.90 20.14 -7.34
CA ARG A 153 5.07 21.05 -7.27
C ARG A 153 5.51 21.31 -5.85
N ARG A 154 4.55 21.66 -5.00
CA ARG A 154 4.79 22.09 -3.63
C ARG A 154 5.40 20.94 -2.84
N HIS A 155 4.81 19.75 -2.94
CA HIS A 155 5.32 18.54 -2.28
C HIS A 155 6.68 18.11 -2.84
N LEU A 156 6.91 18.25 -4.15
CA LEU A 156 8.24 18.02 -4.73
C LEU A 156 9.28 18.98 -4.17
N ALA A 157 8.94 20.26 -3.99
CA ALA A 157 9.84 21.25 -3.40
C ALA A 157 10.13 20.95 -1.92
N GLU A 158 9.14 20.47 -1.16
CA GLU A 158 9.31 20.00 0.22
C GLU A 158 10.28 18.80 0.29
N LEU A 159 10.12 17.81 -0.60
CA LEU A 159 11.01 16.66 -0.71
C LEU A 159 12.44 17.07 -1.10
N ALA A 160 12.58 17.96 -2.09
CA ALA A 160 13.87 18.47 -2.54
C ALA A 160 14.61 19.27 -1.46
N ALA A 161 13.87 20.04 -0.65
CA ALA A 161 14.46 20.76 0.47
C ALA A 161 14.99 19.82 1.57
N ALA A 162 14.35 18.67 1.77
CA ALA A 162 14.78 17.66 2.73
C ALA A 162 15.93 16.77 2.23
N ALA A 163 16.13 16.67 0.91
CA ALA A 163 17.15 15.81 0.30
C ALA A 163 18.57 16.07 0.80
N GLY A 164 18.95 17.33 1.00
CA GLY A 164 20.35 17.67 1.33
C GLY A 164 21.32 17.06 0.30
N ASP A 165 22.31 16.31 0.78
CA ASP A 165 23.28 15.56 -0.04
C ASP A 165 22.87 14.08 -0.25
N ASP A 166 21.65 13.68 0.11
CA ASP A 166 21.18 12.30 0.00
C ASP A 166 20.90 11.92 -1.47
N ALA A 167 21.73 11.01 -2.00
CA ALA A 167 21.67 10.61 -3.40
C ALA A 167 20.38 9.86 -3.77
N GLU A 168 19.80 9.11 -2.84
CA GLU A 168 18.53 8.40 -3.06
C GLU A 168 17.38 9.40 -3.24
N THR A 169 17.28 10.37 -2.34
CA THR A 169 16.29 11.45 -2.42
C THR A 169 16.50 12.29 -3.67
N GLY A 170 17.76 12.61 -4.02
CA GLY A 170 18.08 13.34 -5.24
C GLY A 170 17.57 12.64 -6.51
N ALA A 171 17.76 11.33 -6.62
CA ALA A 171 17.25 10.54 -7.76
C ALA A 171 15.71 10.55 -7.84
N VAL A 172 15.01 10.49 -6.69
CA VAL A 172 13.55 10.60 -6.62
C VAL A 172 13.09 11.99 -7.11
N VAL A 173 13.76 13.05 -6.65
CA VAL A 173 13.44 14.43 -7.02
C VAL A 173 13.62 14.66 -8.52
N ASP A 174 14.70 14.16 -9.12
CA ASP A 174 14.96 14.28 -10.55
C ASP A 174 13.88 13.61 -11.40
N GLU A 175 13.47 12.39 -11.02
CA GLU A 175 12.38 11.67 -11.68
C GLU A 175 11.05 12.44 -11.62
N LEU A 176 10.68 12.89 -10.43
CA LEU A 176 9.42 13.59 -10.18
C LEU A 176 9.39 14.97 -10.85
N THR A 177 10.51 15.66 -10.95
CA THR A 177 10.62 16.96 -11.63
C THR A 177 10.12 16.86 -13.07
N ALA A 178 10.54 15.82 -13.80
CA ALA A 178 10.10 15.59 -15.17
C ALA A 178 8.61 15.22 -15.27
N LEU A 179 8.07 14.49 -14.30
CA LEU A 179 6.65 14.15 -14.24
C LEU A 179 5.77 15.38 -13.98
N VAL A 180 6.14 16.18 -12.97
CA VAL A 180 5.41 17.38 -12.58
C VAL A 180 5.41 18.41 -13.71
N ALA A 181 6.56 18.68 -14.35
CA ALA A 181 6.65 19.65 -15.44
C ALA A 181 5.76 19.27 -16.65
N ARG A 182 5.65 17.97 -16.97
CA ARG A 182 4.74 17.48 -18.03
C ARG A 182 3.28 17.71 -17.68
N ALA A 183 2.90 17.46 -16.43
CA ALA A 183 1.53 17.65 -15.97
C ALA A 183 1.09 19.12 -16.02
N GLU A 184 1.99 20.07 -15.70
CA GLU A 184 1.68 21.49 -15.81
C GLU A 184 1.41 21.98 -17.22
N THR A 185 2.15 21.44 -18.19
CA THR A 185 2.01 21.85 -19.58
C THR A 185 0.72 21.32 -20.19
N SER A 186 0.12 20.30 -19.56
CA SER A 186 -1.10 19.62 -20.00
C SER A 186 -2.36 20.09 -19.29
N ALA A 187 -2.23 20.95 -18.27
CA ALA A 187 -3.32 21.50 -17.46
C ALA A 187 -3.74 22.89 -17.96
#